data_AF-A0A5J5C9S7-F1
#
_entry.id   AF-A0A5J5C9S7-F1
#
_cell.length_a   1.000
_cell.length_b   1.000
_cell.length_c   1.000
_cell.angle_alpha   90.00
_cell.angle_beta   90.00
_cell.angle_gamma   90.00
#
_symmetry.space_group_name_H-M   'P 1'
#
loop_
_entity.id
_entity.type
_entity.pdbx_description
1 polymer ?
#
loop_
_entity_poly.entity_id
_entity_poly.type
_entity_poly.pdbx_seq_one_letter_code
_entity_poly.pdbx_strand_id
1 'polypeptide(L)'
;WLIGDRDSHCGVICPRTQGKPVCGSDGRSYETGCELQRARCKDKTLTLAHRGRCRGKNWVKIDQLPVAPAPTSTSEARDLELKDAGQSKCRVERNQALEQGRRPQDTMFIPECNEDGTFAQVQCHTLTGYCWCVTSDGKPVSGSSVHNRTPVCSGSVTDRPPGPPNSGRKVCTPQSRPESNSN
;
A
#
# COMPACT_ATOMS: atom_id res chain seq x y z
N TRP A 1 -68.55 11.34 -5.56
CA TRP A 1 -67.52 12.36 -5.76
C TRP A 1 -66.59 12.39 -4.55
N LEU A 2 -65.56 11.54 -4.53
CA LEU A 2 -64.44 11.73 -3.60
C LEU A 2 -63.16 11.42 -4.38
N ILE A 3 -62.83 12.34 -5.27
CA ILE A 3 -61.50 12.43 -5.86
C ILE A 3 -60.61 12.90 -4.72
N GLY A 4 -59.92 11.95 -4.09
CA GLY A 4 -58.97 12.22 -3.02
C GLY A 4 -57.90 13.19 -3.49
N ASP A 5 -57.77 14.27 -2.73
CA ASP A 5 -56.63 15.19 -2.64
C ASP A 5 -55.82 15.48 -3.91
N ARG A 6 -56.27 16.54 -4.59
CA ARG A 6 -55.46 17.70 -5.03
C ARG A 6 -53.95 17.62 -4.74
N ASP A 7 -53.24 16.75 -5.48
CA ASP A 7 -51.79 16.67 -5.48
C ASP A 7 -51.20 18.02 -5.94
N SER A 8 -50.46 18.66 -5.03
CA SER A 8 -49.91 20.00 -5.19
C SER A 8 -48.83 19.98 -6.28
N HIS A 9 -49.27 20.33 -7.50
CA HIS A 9 -48.65 20.19 -8.82
C HIS A 9 -47.11 20.25 -8.91
N CYS A 10 -46.45 19.14 -8.58
CA CYS A 10 -45.10 18.80 -9.05
C CYS A 10 -45.15 17.60 -10.02
N GLY A 11 -46.23 17.48 -10.80
CA GLY A 11 -46.52 16.37 -11.71
C GLY A 11 -45.73 16.38 -13.02
N VAL A 12 -44.47 16.80 -13.00
CA VAL A 12 -43.62 16.80 -14.21
C VAL A 12 -43.29 15.35 -14.59
N ILE A 13 -43.76 14.94 -15.77
CA ILE A 13 -43.40 13.65 -16.37
C ILE A 13 -42.01 13.80 -17.01
N CYS A 14 -41.00 13.21 -16.37
CA CYS A 14 -39.63 13.20 -16.88
C CYS A 14 -39.38 11.91 -17.67
N PRO A 15 -38.96 11.97 -18.94
CA PRO A 15 -38.56 10.78 -19.68
C PRO A 15 -37.27 10.20 -19.08
N ARG A 16 -37.27 8.91 -18.74
CA ARG A 16 -36.13 8.22 -18.12
C ARG A 16 -34.92 8.04 -19.03
N THR A 17 -35.08 8.26 -20.33
CA THR A 17 -34.15 7.77 -21.37
C THR A 17 -33.03 8.74 -21.74
N GLN A 18 -33.06 9.99 -21.27
CA GLN A 18 -32.01 10.97 -21.59
C GLN A 18 -31.72 11.89 -20.39
N GLY A 19 -30.69 11.57 -19.62
CA GLY A 19 -30.19 12.53 -18.65
C GLY A 19 -28.81 12.23 -18.12
N LYS A 20 -28.06 13.31 -17.89
CA LYS A 20 -26.86 13.29 -17.07
C LYS A 20 -27.31 13.26 -15.61
N PRO A 21 -26.78 12.35 -14.79
CA PRO A 21 -27.10 12.32 -13.37
C PRO A 21 -26.70 13.59 -12.66
N VAL A 22 -27.39 13.87 -11.57
CA VAL A 22 -27.08 14.99 -10.70
C VAL A 22 -27.24 14.59 -9.24
N CYS A 23 -26.44 15.21 -8.38
CA CYS A 23 -26.51 15.04 -6.94
C CYS A 23 -27.26 16.25 -6.35
N GLY A 24 -28.27 15.98 -5.53
CA GLY A 24 -28.98 17.00 -4.75
C GLY A 24 -28.19 17.40 -3.50
N SER A 25 -28.51 18.57 -2.94
CA SER A 25 -28.01 19.00 -1.62
C SER A 25 -28.44 18.07 -0.49
N ASP A 26 -29.50 17.29 -0.70
CA ASP A 26 -29.96 16.25 0.21
C ASP A 26 -29.13 14.95 0.13
N GLY A 27 -28.10 14.91 -0.71
CA GLY A 27 -27.26 13.74 -0.93
C GLY A 27 -27.94 12.63 -1.75
N ARG A 28 -29.10 12.90 -2.37
CA ARG A 28 -29.75 11.96 -3.29
C ARG A 28 -29.25 12.15 -4.72
N SER A 29 -29.02 11.02 -5.38
CA SER A 29 -28.70 11.00 -6.81
C SER A 29 -29.99 10.96 -7.61
N TYR A 30 -30.15 11.90 -8.53
CA TYR A 30 -31.26 11.97 -9.48
C TYR A 30 -30.78 11.52 -10.86
N GLU A 31 -31.58 10.73 -11.56
CA GLU A 31 -31.20 10.15 -12.86
C GLU A 31 -31.05 11.24 -13.91
N THR A 32 -31.85 12.30 -13.78
CA THR A 32 -31.86 13.46 -14.69
C THR A 32 -32.04 14.76 -13.91
N GLY A 33 -31.65 15.89 -14.53
CA GLY A 33 -31.98 17.21 -14.00
C GLY A 33 -33.48 17.44 -13.83
N CYS A 34 -34.33 16.83 -14.68
CA CYS A 34 -35.78 16.93 -14.58
C CYS A 34 -36.30 16.32 -13.26
N GLU A 35 -35.73 15.20 -12.82
CA GLU A 35 -36.11 14.59 -11.54
C GLU A 35 -35.69 15.44 -10.35
N LEU A 36 -34.51 16.04 -10.40
CA LEU A 36 -34.06 17.00 -9.38
C LEU A 36 -35.01 18.21 -9.32
N GLN A 37 -35.48 18.71 -10.47
CA GLN A 37 -36.47 19.80 -10.53
C GLN A 37 -37.81 19.40 -9.91
N ARG A 38 -38.28 18.19 -10.20
CA ARG A 38 -39.50 17.64 -9.61
C ARG A 38 -39.38 17.53 -8.09
N ALA A 39 -38.24 17.05 -7.61
CA ALA A 39 -37.96 16.94 -6.18
C ALA A 39 -37.84 18.33 -5.54
N ARG A 40 -37.24 19.31 -6.22
CA ARG A 40 -37.12 20.70 -5.77
C ARG A 40 -38.46 21.41 -5.66
N CYS A 41 -39.41 21.02 -6.49
CA CYS A 41 -40.77 21.51 -6.39
C CYS A 41 -41.45 21.04 -5.09
N LYS A 42 -41.11 19.84 -4.60
CA LYS A 42 -41.60 19.31 -3.31
C LYS A 42 -40.80 19.85 -2.13
N ASP A 43 -39.48 19.94 -2.28
CA ASP A 43 -38.55 20.44 -1.28
C ASP A 43 -37.78 21.65 -1.82
N LYS A 44 -38.21 22.86 -1.41
CA LYS A 44 -37.61 24.12 -1.85
C LYS A 44 -36.16 24.30 -1.39
N THR A 45 -35.70 23.51 -0.42
CA THR A 45 -34.31 23.55 0.07
C THR A 45 -33.36 22.69 -0.78
N LEU A 46 -33.92 21.87 -1.67
CA LEU A 46 -33.17 21.02 -2.57
C LEU A 46 -32.51 21.84 -3.69
N THR A 47 -31.19 21.83 -3.72
CA THR A 47 -30.38 22.46 -4.76
C THR A 47 -29.50 21.44 -5.46
N LEU A 48 -28.93 21.81 -6.61
CA LEU A 48 -27.95 20.98 -7.30
C LEU A 48 -26.62 21.07 -6.55
N ALA A 49 -26.20 20.00 -5.86
CA ALA A 49 -24.89 19.93 -5.23
C ALA A 49 -23.78 19.83 -6.28
N HIS A 50 -23.85 18.81 -7.15
CA HIS A 50 -22.90 18.65 -8.25
C HIS A 50 -23.48 17.83 -9.41
N ARG A 51 -22.86 17.94 -10.59
CA ARG A 51 -23.14 17.06 -11.73
C ARG A 51 -22.52 15.69 -11.48
N GLY A 52 -23.26 14.61 -11.71
CA GLY A 52 -22.83 13.25 -11.35
C GLY A 52 -23.73 12.60 -10.29
N ARG A 53 -23.52 11.30 -10.03
CA ARG A 53 -24.12 10.63 -8.87
C ARG A 53 -23.41 11.07 -7.60
N CYS A 54 -24.15 11.23 -6.50
CA CYS A 54 -23.59 11.51 -5.19
C CYS A 54 -22.53 10.46 -4.82
N ARG A 55 -21.42 10.90 -4.24
CA ARG A 55 -20.33 10.00 -3.81
C ARG A 55 -20.56 9.57 -2.36
N GLY A 56 -20.71 8.25 -2.14
CA GLY A 56 -20.62 7.63 -0.81
C GLY A 56 -21.96 7.15 -0.23
N LYS A 57 -21.90 6.07 0.55
CA LYS A 57 -23.04 5.46 1.26
C LYS A 57 -23.24 6.03 2.67
N ASN A 58 -22.47 7.04 3.07
CA ASN A 58 -22.38 7.55 4.44
C ASN A 58 -22.58 9.08 4.55
N TRP A 59 -23.44 9.67 3.72
CA TRP A 59 -23.71 11.12 3.70
C TRP A 59 -24.65 11.60 4.83
N VAL A 60 -25.24 10.71 5.63
CA VAL A 60 -26.15 11.10 6.74
C VAL A 60 -25.41 11.71 7.95
N LYS A 61 -24.07 11.74 7.95
CA LYS A 61 -23.29 12.17 9.12
C LYS A 61 -22.04 12.98 8.78
N ILE A 62 -22.14 14.10 8.06
CA ILE A 62 -21.18 15.19 8.27
C ILE A 62 -21.91 16.52 8.02
N ASP A 63 -22.64 17.00 9.02
CA ASP A 63 -22.99 18.42 9.13
C ASP A 63 -22.67 18.84 10.56
N GLN A 64 -21.38 19.15 10.80
CA GLN A 64 -20.97 20.09 11.83
C GLN A 64 -19.48 20.45 11.70
N LEU A 65 -19.23 21.75 11.43
CA LEU A 65 -18.03 22.56 11.69
C LEU A 65 -16.87 22.57 10.64
N PRO A 66 -16.13 23.69 10.50
CA PRO A 66 -16.42 24.74 9.52
C PRO A 66 -15.29 24.99 8.51
N VAL A 67 -15.67 25.74 7.47
CA VAL A 67 -14.89 26.35 6.38
C VAL A 67 -13.40 26.57 6.65
N ALA A 68 -12.56 25.93 5.83
CA ALA A 68 -11.27 26.47 5.40
C ALA A 68 -11.26 26.55 3.86
N PRO A 69 -10.70 27.61 3.25
CA PRO A 69 -10.73 27.81 1.81
C PRO A 69 -9.81 26.83 1.08
N ALA A 70 -10.20 26.50 -0.15
CA ALA A 70 -9.54 25.58 -1.05
C ALA A 70 -8.03 25.83 -1.25
N PRO A 71 -7.28 24.79 -1.62
CA PRO A 71 -6.46 24.91 -2.81
C PRO A 71 -6.99 23.98 -3.93
N THR A 72 -7.39 24.62 -5.01
CA THR A 72 -7.74 24.00 -6.29
C THR A 72 -6.55 23.33 -6.96
N SER A 73 -6.83 22.17 -7.53
CA SER A 73 -6.04 21.30 -8.41
C SER A 73 -4.98 21.94 -9.31
N THR A 74 -3.81 21.32 -9.34
CA THR A 74 -3.14 20.94 -10.60
C THR A 74 -2.92 19.43 -10.58
N SER A 75 -3.46 18.77 -11.59
CA SER A 75 -3.74 17.34 -11.62
C SER A 75 -2.66 16.46 -12.27
N GLU A 76 -1.36 16.81 -12.25
CA GLU A 76 -0.33 15.99 -12.91
C GLU A 76 1.00 15.84 -12.15
N ALA A 77 0.98 15.72 -10.80
CA ALA A 77 2.19 15.32 -10.06
C ALA A 77 1.99 14.67 -8.67
N ARG A 78 0.78 14.23 -8.27
CA ARG A 78 0.57 13.61 -6.93
C ARG A 78 -0.38 12.39 -6.90
N ASP A 79 -0.53 11.69 -8.01
CA ASP A 79 -1.30 10.43 -8.08
C ASP A 79 -0.41 9.17 -8.06
N LEU A 80 0.80 9.27 -7.49
CA LEU A 80 1.72 8.13 -7.30
C LEU A 80 2.00 7.79 -5.83
N GLU A 81 1.39 8.47 -4.85
CA GLU A 81 1.76 8.28 -3.42
C GLU A 81 0.63 7.80 -2.48
N LEU A 82 -0.57 7.46 -2.96
CA LEU A 82 -1.68 7.02 -2.08
C LEU A 82 -2.25 5.63 -2.41
N LYS A 83 -1.47 4.80 -3.13
CA LYS A 83 -1.76 3.37 -3.29
C LYS A 83 -0.70 2.45 -2.70
N ASP A 84 0.30 3.00 -2.00
CA ASP A 84 1.43 2.26 -1.45
C ASP A 84 1.52 2.27 0.09
N ALA A 85 0.61 2.94 0.81
CA ALA A 85 0.67 2.97 2.29
C ALA A 85 0.34 1.62 2.97
N GLY A 86 -0.08 0.60 2.20
CA GLY A 86 -0.48 -0.71 2.73
C GLY A 86 0.29 -1.91 2.20
N GLN A 87 0.84 -1.85 0.98
CA GLN A 87 1.25 -3.04 0.22
C GLN A 87 2.60 -2.83 -0.47
N SER A 88 3.61 -2.46 0.33
CA SER A 88 4.98 -2.31 -0.16
C SER A 88 5.59 -3.65 -0.61
N LYS A 89 6.60 -3.59 -1.49
CA LYS A 89 7.33 -4.76 -2.00
C LYS A 89 7.74 -5.74 -0.89
N CYS A 90 8.29 -5.23 0.20
CA CYS A 90 8.67 -6.06 1.34
C CYS A 90 7.46 -6.75 1.98
N ARG A 91 6.34 -6.04 2.18
CA ARG A 91 5.13 -6.60 2.78
C ARG A 91 4.52 -7.70 1.91
N VAL A 92 4.56 -7.54 0.59
CA VAL A 92 4.09 -8.56 -0.36
C VAL A 92 4.96 -9.81 -0.29
N GLU A 93 6.28 -9.66 -0.37
CA GLU A 93 7.22 -10.80 -0.29
C GLU A 93 7.13 -11.51 1.07
N ARG A 94 6.98 -10.76 2.17
CA ARG A 94 6.76 -11.31 3.51
C ARG A 94 5.50 -12.15 3.58
N ASN A 95 4.38 -11.64 3.07
CA ASN A 95 3.10 -12.35 3.11
C ASN A 95 3.13 -13.63 2.26
N GLN A 96 3.77 -13.55 1.09
CA GLN A 96 3.97 -14.70 0.22
C GLN A 96 4.85 -15.78 0.86
N ALA A 97 5.95 -15.40 1.52
CA ALA A 97 6.82 -16.33 2.24
C ALA A 97 6.09 -16.99 3.43
N LEU A 98 5.23 -16.25 4.13
CA LEU A 98 4.39 -16.79 5.20
C LEU A 98 3.35 -17.80 4.68
N GLU A 99 2.73 -17.53 3.53
CA GLU A 99 1.78 -18.46 2.89
C GLU A 99 2.46 -19.73 2.37
N GLN A 100 3.68 -19.60 1.83
CA GLN A 100 4.48 -20.72 1.34
C GLN A 100 5.13 -21.54 2.46
N GLY A 101 5.33 -20.95 3.64
CA GLY A 101 5.90 -21.57 4.84
C GLY A 101 5.05 -22.63 5.52
N ARG A 102 3.91 -23.05 4.93
CA ARG A 102 3.07 -24.14 5.46
C ARG A 102 3.65 -25.55 5.25
N ARG A 103 4.84 -25.68 4.66
CA ARG A 103 5.54 -26.96 4.48
C ARG A 103 6.66 -27.12 5.52
N PRO A 104 6.65 -28.18 6.35
CA PRO A 104 7.59 -28.35 7.47
C PRO A 104 9.05 -28.63 7.08
N GLN A 105 9.43 -28.47 5.81
CA GLN A 105 10.77 -28.84 5.32
C GLN A 105 11.49 -27.73 4.57
N ASP A 106 10.83 -26.60 4.26
CA ASP A 106 11.50 -25.52 3.55
C ASP A 106 12.06 -24.51 4.55
N THR A 107 13.37 -24.32 4.48
CA THR A 107 14.16 -23.24 5.06
C THR A 107 13.80 -21.90 4.42
N MET A 108 12.50 -21.60 4.29
CA MET A 108 12.00 -20.44 3.57
C MET A 108 12.22 -19.20 4.42
N PHE A 109 13.09 -18.32 3.93
CA PHE A 109 13.42 -17.06 4.58
C PHE A 109 12.24 -16.08 4.47
N ILE A 110 11.77 -15.58 5.61
CA ILE A 110 10.69 -14.58 5.69
C ILE A 110 11.35 -13.20 5.92
N PRO A 111 11.21 -12.24 4.99
CA PRO A 111 11.81 -10.92 5.15
C PRO A 111 11.09 -10.07 6.20
N GLU A 112 11.87 -9.32 6.99
CA GLU A 112 11.35 -8.26 7.86
C GLU A 112 11.28 -6.93 7.12
N CYS A 113 10.26 -6.13 7.45
CA CYS A 113 9.93 -4.88 6.78
C CYS A 113 9.80 -3.75 7.80
N ASN A 114 10.26 -2.56 7.42
CA ASN A 114 10.08 -1.34 8.19
C ASN A 114 8.65 -0.77 8.04
N GLU A 115 8.30 0.21 8.88
CA GLU A 115 7.00 0.89 8.83
C GLU A 115 6.77 1.59 7.49
N ASP A 116 7.84 2.18 6.92
CA ASP A 116 7.87 2.82 5.60
C ASP A 116 7.71 1.82 4.44
N GLY A 117 7.68 0.52 4.72
CA GLY A 117 7.49 -0.53 3.72
C GLY A 117 8.77 -0.98 3.01
N THR A 118 9.93 -0.40 3.33
CA THR A 118 11.25 -0.88 2.88
C THR A 118 11.65 -2.16 3.61
N PHE A 119 12.63 -2.88 3.07
CA PHE A 119 13.22 -4.02 3.79
C PHE A 119 13.98 -3.56 5.02
N ALA A 120 13.84 -4.31 6.12
CA ALA A 120 14.61 -4.07 7.33
C ALA A 120 16.10 -4.25 7.02
N GLN A 121 16.93 -3.34 7.52
CA GLN A 121 18.36 -3.31 7.17
C GLN A 121 19.09 -4.58 7.60
N VAL A 122 18.65 -5.21 8.68
CA VAL A 122 19.11 -6.52 9.15
C VAL A 122 18.01 -7.53 8.86
N GLN A 123 18.37 -8.65 8.25
CA GLN A 123 17.50 -9.78 8.03
C GLN A 123 18.05 -11.01 8.72
N CYS A 124 17.20 -11.73 9.45
CA CYS A 124 17.59 -12.91 10.21
C CYS A 124 16.78 -14.13 9.80
N HIS A 125 17.48 -15.25 9.56
CA HIS A 125 16.86 -16.54 9.38
C HIS A 125 16.83 -17.28 10.71
N THR A 126 15.64 -17.34 11.32
CA THR A 126 15.44 -17.90 12.68
C THR A 126 15.77 -19.38 12.77
N LEU A 127 15.63 -20.13 11.68
CA LEU A 127 15.89 -21.58 11.66
C LEU A 127 17.38 -21.92 11.58
N THR A 128 18.17 -21.14 10.83
CA THR A 128 19.62 -21.37 10.72
C THR A 128 20.45 -20.47 11.63
N GLY A 129 19.84 -19.48 12.28
CA GLY A 129 20.53 -18.52 13.14
C GLY A 129 21.44 -17.54 12.40
N TYR A 130 21.35 -17.44 11.07
CA TYR A 130 22.16 -16.49 10.29
C TYR A 130 21.44 -15.16 10.15
N CYS A 131 22.16 -14.07 10.34
CA CYS A 131 21.68 -12.71 10.07
C CYS A 131 22.62 -12.00 9.08
N TRP A 132 22.08 -11.18 8.18
CA TRP A 132 22.85 -10.42 7.19
C TRP A 132 22.23 -9.04 6.97
N CYS A 133 23.03 -8.11 6.42
CA CYS A 133 22.52 -6.81 6.02
C CYS A 133 21.86 -6.89 4.64
N VAL A 134 20.79 -6.12 4.43
CA VAL A 134 20.17 -5.90 3.13
C VAL A 134 20.03 -4.40 2.85
N THR A 135 19.92 -4.04 1.58
CA THR A 135 19.57 -2.68 1.15
C THR A 135 18.08 -2.39 1.36
N SER A 136 17.67 -1.12 1.28
CA SER A 136 16.26 -0.69 1.29
C SER A 136 15.37 -1.45 0.30
N ASP A 137 15.95 -1.93 -0.81
CA ASP A 137 15.31 -2.71 -1.87
C ASP A 137 15.26 -4.23 -1.63
N GLY A 138 15.89 -4.71 -0.55
CA GLY A 138 15.95 -6.12 -0.17
C GLY A 138 17.15 -6.90 -0.71
N LYS A 139 18.16 -6.23 -1.28
CA LYS A 139 19.36 -6.92 -1.79
C LYS A 139 20.35 -7.24 -0.66
N PRO A 140 20.82 -8.48 -0.52
CA PRO A 140 21.80 -8.84 0.50
C PRO A 140 23.16 -8.19 0.25
N VAL A 141 23.80 -7.74 1.33
CA VAL A 141 25.15 -7.15 1.32
C VAL A 141 26.17 -8.26 1.52
N SER A 142 26.99 -8.52 0.50
CA SER A 142 28.04 -9.54 0.53
C SER A 142 29.04 -9.30 1.67
N GLY A 143 29.33 -10.34 2.46
CA GLY A 143 30.29 -10.27 3.58
C GLY A 143 29.71 -9.75 4.90
N SER A 144 28.43 -9.41 4.96
CA SER A 144 27.74 -9.00 6.20
C SER A 144 27.06 -10.15 6.94
N SER A 145 27.11 -11.37 6.40
CA SER A 145 26.48 -12.55 6.99
C SER A 145 27.22 -13.02 8.23
N VAL A 146 26.52 -13.03 9.36
CA VAL A 146 27.01 -13.49 10.67
C VAL A 146 26.09 -14.58 11.21
N HIS A 147 26.60 -15.41 12.12
CA HIS A 147 25.84 -16.50 12.74
C HIS A 147 25.64 -16.23 14.23
N ASN A 148 24.41 -16.41 14.73
CA ASN A 148 23.97 -16.14 16.10
C ASN A 148 24.32 -14.74 16.63
N ARG A 149 24.45 -13.75 15.75
CA ARG A 149 24.75 -12.33 16.09
C ARG A 149 24.00 -11.40 15.15
N THR A 150 23.81 -10.14 15.56
CA THR A 150 23.30 -9.08 14.69
C THR A 150 24.45 -8.39 13.94
N PRO A 151 24.40 -8.32 12.59
CA PRO A 151 25.42 -7.60 11.82
C PRO A 151 25.25 -6.09 12.00
N VAL A 152 26.37 -5.36 12.00
CA VAL A 152 26.37 -3.89 12.03
C VAL A 152 26.19 -3.38 10.61
N CYS A 153 25.02 -2.83 10.33
CA CYS A 153 24.68 -2.26 9.02
C CYS A 153 24.88 -0.74 9.01
N SER A 154 26.11 -0.29 9.29
CA SER A 154 26.46 1.12 9.14
C SER A 154 26.50 1.47 7.66
N GLY A 155 25.64 2.40 7.22
CA GLY A 155 25.51 2.85 5.84
C GLY A 155 26.74 3.62 5.35
N SER A 156 27.86 2.92 5.16
CA SER A 156 29.02 3.30 4.36
C SER A 156 30.05 2.20 4.55
N VAL A 157 30.50 1.61 3.45
CA VAL A 157 31.77 0.87 3.37
C VAL A 157 32.85 1.63 4.14
N THR A 158 33.20 1.21 5.36
CA THR A 158 34.56 1.37 5.96
C THR A 158 34.74 0.87 7.39
N ASP A 159 33.73 0.46 8.17
CA ASP A 159 34.02 -0.17 9.46
C ASP A 159 34.23 -1.67 9.35
N ARG A 160 35.38 -1.99 8.76
CA ARG A 160 36.10 -3.23 8.95
C ARG A 160 36.37 -3.36 10.46
N PRO A 161 35.88 -4.42 11.14
CA PRO A 161 36.42 -4.75 12.45
C PRO A 161 37.93 -4.94 12.28
N PRO A 162 38.80 -4.45 13.19
CA PRO A 162 40.20 -4.84 13.18
C PRO A 162 40.27 -6.35 13.34
N GLY A 163 40.41 -7.04 12.20
CA GLY A 163 40.66 -8.46 12.18
C GLY A 163 41.93 -8.75 12.99
N PRO A 164 42.01 -9.92 13.64
CA PRO A 164 43.21 -10.33 14.33
C PRO A 164 44.41 -10.35 13.35
N PRO A 165 45.63 -10.09 13.86
CA PRO A 165 46.80 -9.93 13.02
C PRO A 165 47.05 -11.19 12.19
N ASN A 166 47.40 -10.93 10.94
CA ASN A 166 47.81 -11.85 9.90
C ASN A 166 48.72 -12.97 10.46
N SER A 167 48.22 -14.20 10.47
CA SER A 167 49.06 -15.40 10.58
C SER A 167 48.62 -16.41 9.54
N GLY A 168 49.41 -16.46 8.47
CA GLY A 168 49.53 -17.64 7.60
C GLY A 168 48.50 -17.71 6.48
N ARG A 169 48.87 -17.15 5.32
CA ARG A 169 48.40 -17.64 4.02
C ARG A 169 48.53 -19.18 4.00
N LYS A 170 47.40 -19.88 3.95
CA LYS A 170 47.30 -21.19 3.30
C LYS A 170 46.58 -20.92 1.99
N VAL A 171 47.35 -20.60 0.95
CA VAL A 171 46.83 -20.57 -0.42
C VAL A 171 46.47 -22.02 -0.75
N CYS A 172 45.20 -22.30 -1.02
CA CYS A 172 44.80 -23.58 -1.58
C CYS A 172 45.26 -23.62 -3.04
N THR A 173 46.47 -24.13 -3.27
CA THR A 173 46.92 -24.58 -4.58
C THR A 173 46.23 -25.92 -4.90
N PRO A 174 45.76 -26.15 -6.13
CA PRO A 174 45.20 -27.45 -6.51
C PRO A 174 46.29 -28.52 -6.38
N GLN A 175 46.03 -29.49 -5.50
CA GLN A 175 46.99 -30.51 -5.11
C GLN A 175 47.31 -31.44 -6.28
N SER A 176 48.55 -31.36 -6.77
CA SER A 176 49.17 -32.43 -7.55
C SER A 176 49.39 -33.65 -6.67
N ARG A 177 49.08 -34.83 -7.21
CA ARG A 177 49.29 -36.18 -6.64
C ARG A 177 50.56 -36.29 -5.79
N PRO A 178 50.53 -36.98 -4.63
CA PRO A 178 51.74 -37.53 -4.07
C PRO A 178 52.11 -38.83 -4.81
N GLU A 179 53.30 -38.85 -5.41
CA GLU A 179 54.05 -40.08 -5.64
C GLU A 179 54.44 -40.66 -4.28
N SER A 180 53.97 -41.87 -3.99
CA SER A 180 54.47 -42.67 -2.87
C SER A 180 55.74 -43.38 -3.33
N ASN A 181 56.89 -42.96 -2.79
CA ASN A 181 58.14 -43.72 -2.84
C ASN A 181 58.90 -43.56 -1.52
N SER A 182 59.68 -44.59 -1.20
CA SER A 182 60.50 -44.84 0.01
C SER A 182 59.77 -45.53 1.17
N ASN A 183 60.36 -46.52 1.86
CA ASN A 183 61.70 -47.14 1.81
C ASN A 183 61.57 -48.54 2.41
#